data_AF-A0A4D7AI83-F1
#
_entry.id   AF-A0A4D7AI83-F1
#
_cell.length_a   1.000
_cell.length_b   1.000
_cell.length_c   1.000
_cell.angle_alpha   90.00
_cell.angle_beta   90.00
_cell.angle_gamma   90.00
#
_symmetry.space_group_name_H-M   'P 1'
#
loop_
_entity.id
_entity.type
_entity.pdbx_description
1 polymer ?
#
loop_
_entity_poly.entity_id
_entity_poly.type
_entity_poly.pdbx_seq_one_letter_code
_entity_poly.pdbx_strand_id
1 'polypeptide(L)'
;MIPIDTIVSIKSGDEYGGKYTGKLGIIKKFTDDRVGVEFAGLKNHASKYGLFWFKKENVTPSLFDVPKRNDAIIPAALAKAFLNFTFGAPRASLGVKQVIFSGPKTIVFWLDGTKTIVSCGEGDHNDPYAGFCAAVTKRVFGSTSQAKKVLARTRKETSK
;
A
#
# COMPACT_ATOMS: atom_id res chain seq x y z
N MET A 1 11.74 -0.54 -23.99
CA MET A 1 12.49 0.45 -23.19
C MET A 1 11.68 0.75 -21.94
N ILE A 2 12.20 0.49 -20.74
CA ILE A 2 11.48 0.75 -19.49
C ILE A 2 11.57 2.26 -19.19
N PRO A 3 10.49 2.95 -18.81
CA PRO A 3 10.54 4.38 -18.45
C PRO A 3 11.32 4.65 -17.15
N ILE A 4 11.85 5.87 -17.02
CA ILE A 4 12.30 6.40 -15.71
C ILE A 4 11.08 6.49 -14.77
N ASP A 5 11.31 6.36 -13.47
CA ASP A 5 10.30 6.28 -12.40
C ASP A 5 9.41 5.03 -12.42
N THR A 6 9.77 4.01 -13.20
CA THR A 6 9.09 2.71 -13.18
C THR A 6 9.50 1.90 -11.96
N ILE A 7 8.52 1.27 -11.30
CA ILE A 7 8.76 0.31 -10.23
C ILE A 7 9.18 -1.03 -10.83
N VAL A 8 10.35 -1.49 -10.45
CA VAL A 8 10.97 -2.70 -10.96
C VAL A 8 11.30 -3.67 -9.84
N SER A 9 11.23 -4.95 -10.17
CA SER A 9 11.74 -6.04 -9.35
C SER A 9 13.10 -6.48 -9.87
N ILE A 10 14.04 -6.72 -8.96
CA ILE A 10 15.35 -7.28 -9.33
C ILE A 10 15.23 -8.80 -9.40
N LYS A 11 15.65 -9.38 -10.53
CA LYS A 11 15.70 -10.83 -10.71
C LYS A 11 16.80 -11.46 -9.86
N SER A 12 16.75 -12.79 -9.77
CA SER A 12 17.87 -13.55 -9.23
C SER A 12 19.07 -13.40 -10.16
N GLY A 13 20.19 -12.95 -9.61
CA GLY A 13 21.45 -12.77 -10.34
C GLY A 13 22.60 -12.55 -9.36
N ASP A 14 23.82 -12.67 -9.86
CA ASP A 14 25.03 -12.57 -9.03
C ASP A 14 25.38 -11.12 -8.62
N GLU A 15 24.63 -10.14 -9.12
CA GLU A 15 24.83 -8.73 -8.79
C GLU A 15 24.54 -8.46 -7.31
N TYR A 16 25.51 -7.84 -6.64
CA TYR A 16 25.48 -7.60 -5.19
C TYR A 16 25.22 -8.88 -4.37
N GLY A 17 25.67 -10.04 -4.88
CA GLY A 17 25.51 -11.34 -4.22
C GLY A 17 24.04 -11.74 -4.00
N GLY A 18 23.13 -11.32 -4.89
CA GLY A 18 21.69 -11.62 -4.79
C GLY A 18 20.95 -10.87 -3.66
N LYS A 19 21.61 -9.96 -2.93
CA LYS A 19 21.03 -9.23 -1.79
C LYS A 19 19.76 -8.44 -2.11
N TYR A 20 19.57 -8.09 -3.37
CA TYR A 20 18.43 -7.30 -3.86
C TYR A 20 17.44 -8.11 -4.68
N THR A 21 17.68 -9.40 -4.89
CA THR A 21 16.74 -10.29 -5.59
C THR A 21 15.37 -10.27 -4.92
N GLY A 22 14.33 -10.08 -5.74
CA GLY A 22 12.95 -9.95 -5.29
C GLY A 22 12.58 -8.60 -4.67
N LYS A 23 13.54 -7.69 -4.46
CA LYS A 23 13.24 -6.35 -3.94
C LYS A 23 12.70 -5.43 -5.04
N LEU A 24 11.78 -4.57 -4.63
CA LEU A 24 11.22 -3.52 -5.47
C LEU A 24 12.05 -2.25 -5.35
N GLY A 25 12.40 -1.65 -6.47
CA GLY A 25 13.06 -0.36 -6.55
C GLY A 25 12.47 0.50 -7.67
N ILE A 26 12.88 1.76 -7.71
CA ILE A 26 12.42 2.73 -8.71
C ILE A 26 13.58 3.05 -9.64
N ILE A 27 13.35 3.00 -10.94
CA ILE A 27 14.38 3.41 -11.89
C ILE A 27 14.54 4.93 -11.84
N LYS A 28 15.76 5.41 -11.63
CA LYS A 28 16.08 6.84 -11.66
C LYS A 28 16.99 7.23 -12.81
N LYS A 29 17.79 6.31 -13.34
CA LYS A 29 18.72 6.60 -14.42
C LYS A 29 19.00 5.40 -15.30
N PHE A 30 19.35 5.67 -16.56
CA PHE A 30 19.83 4.67 -17.50
C PHE A 30 21.24 4.99 -17.95
N THR A 31 21.93 3.93 -18.33
CA THR A 31 23.19 3.93 -19.08
C THR A 31 23.02 2.93 -20.23
N ASP A 32 24.04 2.81 -21.08
CA ASP A 32 23.97 1.97 -22.29
C ASP A 32 23.70 0.50 -21.96
N ASP A 33 24.26 -0.02 -20.86
CA ASP A 33 24.13 -1.42 -20.43
C ASP A 33 23.35 -1.61 -19.11
N ARG A 34 23.29 -0.58 -18.26
CA ARG A 34 22.73 -0.68 -16.89
C ARG A 34 21.58 0.25 -16.59
N VAL A 35 20.84 -0.13 -15.56
CA VAL A 35 19.71 0.58 -14.97
C VAL A 35 20.07 0.96 -13.55
N GLY A 36 19.99 2.26 -13.24
CA GLY A 36 20.18 2.81 -11.91
C GLY A 36 18.87 2.78 -11.14
N VAL A 37 18.81 1.93 -10.13
CA VAL A 37 17.64 1.67 -9.29
C VAL A 37 17.86 2.28 -7.91
N GLU A 38 16.86 3.02 -7.42
CA GLU A 38 16.79 3.52 -6.05
C GLU A 38 15.90 2.60 -5.20
N PHE A 39 16.36 2.28 -4.00
CA PHE A 39 15.57 1.53 -3.01
C PHE A 39 15.20 2.45 -1.84
N ALA A 40 13.95 2.35 -1.36
CA ALA A 40 13.47 3.15 -0.26
C ALA A 40 14.35 2.96 0.99
N GLY A 41 14.92 4.06 1.50
CA GLY A 41 15.76 4.06 2.71
C GLY A 41 17.17 3.50 2.51
N LEU A 42 17.59 3.14 1.30
CA LEU A 42 18.95 2.67 1.02
C LEU A 42 19.65 3.58 0.02
N LYS A 43 20.88 3.96 0.32
CA LYS A 43 21.74 4.71 -0.59
C LYS A 43 23.02 3.95 -0.85
N ASN A 44 23.41 3.87 -2.12
CA ASN A 44 24.68 3.30 -2.51
C ASN A 44 25.77 4.38 -2.46
N HIS A 45 26.54 4.43 -1.38
CA HIS A 45 27.64 5.39 -1.23
C HIS A 45 28.78 5.22 -2.26
N ALA A 46 28.86 4.07 -2.93
CA ALA A 46 29.83 3.82 -4.00
C ALA A 46 29.38 4.41 -5.36
N SER A 47 28.16 4.93 -5.46
CA SER A 47 27.61 5.56 -6.66
C SER A 47 27.47 7.06 -6.44
N LYS A 48 27.93 7.88 -7.39
CA LYS A 48 27.78 9.35 -7.36
C LYS A 48 26.32 9.79 -7.15
N TYR A 49 25.36 8.97 -7.58
CA TYR A 49 23.93 9.26 -7.51
C TYR A 49 23.21 8.51 -6.37
N GLY A 50 23.92 7.75 -5.54
CA GLY A 50 23.29 6.91 -4.52
C GLY A 50 22.52 5.70 -5.08
N LEU A 51 22.59 5.46 -6.40
CA LEU A 51 21.83 4.41 -7.10
C LEU A 51 22.56 3.07 -7.12
N PHE A 52 21.77 2.00 -7.16
CA PHE A 52 22.24 0.63 -7.37
C PHE A 52 22.12 0.29 -8.84
N TRP A 53 23.22 -0.13 -9.45
CA TRP A 53 23.28 -0.32 -10.90
C TRP A 53 23.16 -1.81 -11.22
N PHE A 54 22.13 -2.16 -11.98
CA PHE A 54 21.85 -3.54 -12.39
C PHE A 54 21.87 -3.65 -13.91
N LYS A 55 22.24 -4.81 -14.44
CA LYS A 55 22.06 -5.10 -15.87
C LYS A 55 20.58 -5.06 -16.26
N LYS A 56 20.29 -4.59 -17.47
CA LYS A 56 18.91 -4.51 -17.99
C LYS A 56 18.15 -5.84 -17.92
N GLU A 57 18.84 -6.96 -18.14
CA GLU A 57 18.26 -8.32 -18.10
C GLU A 57 17.83 -8.77 -16.69
N ASN A 58 18.50 -8.24 -15.66
CA ASN A 58 18.26 -8.52 -14.25
C ASN A 58 17.19 -7.62 -13.63
N VAL A 59 16.62 -6.71 -14.41
CA VAL A 59 15.58 -5.80 -13.97
C VAL A 59 14.30 -6.13 -14.73
N THR A 60 13.28 -6.58 -14.01
CA THR A 60 11.96 -6.82 -14.59
C THR A 60 11.02 -5.71 -14.14
N PRO A 61 10.23 -5.11 -15.04
CA PRO A 61 9.07 -4.34 -14.63
C PRO A 61 8.27 -5.19 -13.66
N SER A 62 8.08 -4.72 -12.43
CA SER A 62 7.09 -5.36 -11.56
C SER A 62 5.72 -5.00 -12.11
N LEU A 63 4.75 -5.91 -12.00
CA LEU A 63 3.43 -5.92 -12.65
C LEU A 63 2.48 -4.72 -12.32
N PHE A 64 3.01 -3.53 -12.08
CA PHE A 64 2.40 -2.28 -12.51
C PHE A 64 2.70 -2.07 -14.01
N ASP A 65 2.24 -2.99 -14.86
CA ASP A 65 1.96 -2.62 -16.24
C ASP A 65 0.84 -1.60 -16.18
N VAL A 66 1.15 -0.34 -16.53
CA VAL A 66 0.12 0.63 -16.88
C VAL A 66 -0.75 -0.03 -17.95
N PRO A 67 -2.08 -0.19 -17.77
CA PRO A 67 -2.92 -0.73 -18.82
C PRO A 67 -2.88 0.26 -19.98
N LYS A 68 -2.07 -0.02 -21.01
CA LYS A 68 -2.30 0.54 -22.32
C LYS A 68 -3.38 -0.31 -22.98
N ARG A 69 -4.57 0.29 -23.05
CA ARG A 69 -5.79 -0.15 -23.76
C ARG A 69 -6.49 -1.35 -23.15
N ASN A 70 -7.71 -1.05 -22.71
CA ASN A 70 -8.93 -1.85 -22.68
C ASN A 70 -8.77 -3.38 -22.50
N ASP A 71 -9.42 -3.87 -21.45
CA ASP A 71 -9.85 -5.27 -21.28
C ASP A 71 -8.92 -6.20 -20.47
N ALA A 72 -8.59 -5.81 -19.24
CA ALA A 72 -8.37 -6.77 -18.15
C ALA A 72 -8.59 -6.09 -16.79
N ILE A 73 -9.77 -6.29 -16.21
CA ILE A 73 -10.12 -5.80 -14.89
C ILE A 73 -9.31 -6.59 -13.86
N ILE A 74 -8.17 -6.06 -13.41
CA ILE A 74 -7.73 -6.36 -12.05
C ILE A 74 -8.81 -5.77 -11.14
N PRO A 75 -9.46 -6.56 -10.27
CA PRO A 75 -10.46 -6.01 -9.37
C PRO A 75 -9.82 -4.86 -8.63
N ALA A 76 -10.41 -3.66 -8.71
CA ALA A 76 -9.89 -2.47 -8.03
C ALA A 76 -9.58 -2.76 -6.54
N ALA A 77 -10.25 -3.74 -5.95
CA ALA A 77 -9.99 -4.30 -4.63
C ALA A 77 -8.56 -4.83 -4.43
N LEU A 78 -7.95 -5.53 -5.40
CA LEU A 78 -6.60 -6.10 -5.28
C LEU A 78 -5.53 -5.01 -5.40
N ALA A 79 -5.68 -4.09 -6.35
CA ALA A 79 -4.81 -2.92 -6.47
C ALA A 79 -4.89 -2.02 -5.22
N LYS A 80 -6.10 -1.80 -4.71
CA LYS A 80 -6.34 -1.06 -3.47
C LYS A 80 -5.77 -1.78 -2.25
N ALA A 81 -5.89 -3.10 -2.16
CA ALA A 81 -5.31 -3.89 -1.08
C ALA A 81 -3.78 -3.79 -1.07
N PHE A 82 -3.13 -3.82 -2.24
CA PHE A 82 -1.68 -3.74 -2.34
C PHE A 82 -1.15 -2.34 -2.05
N LEU A 83 -1.82 -1.28 -2.51
CA LEU A 83 -1.49 0.11 -2.16
C LEU A 83 -1.65 0.36 -0.66
N ASN A 84 -2.77 -0.09 -0.08
CA ASN A 84 -3.01 0.00 1.36
C ASN A 84 -1.96 -0.77 2.17
N PHE A 85 -1.51 -1.93 1.67
CA PHE A 85 -0.46 -2.72 2.29
C PHE A 85 0.91 -2.05 2.22
N THR A 86 1.24 -1.44 1.08
CA THR A 86 2.61 -0.94 0.80
C THR A 86 2.85 0.46 1.36
N PHE A 87 1.86 1.34 1.32
CA PHE A 87 2.03 2.76 1.69
C PHE A 87 1.09 3.22 2.81
N GLY A 88 0.27 2.31 3.35
CA GLY A 88 -0.93 2.69 4.11
C GLY A 88 -1.98 3.27 3.17
N ALA A 89 -3.24 3.35 3.64
CA ALA A 89 -4.28 4.01 2.85
C ALA A 89 -3.85 5.48 2.60
N PRO A 90 -3.77 5.95 1.34
CA PRO A 90 -3.34 7.32 1.06
C PRO A 90 -4.27 8.28 1.79
N ARG A 91 -3.72 9.27 2.52
CA ARG A 91 -4.50 10.26 3.30
C ARG A 91 -5.58 10.96 2.47
N ALA A 92 -5.34 11.16 1.16
CA ALA A 92 -6.33 11.69 0.21
C ALA A 92 -7.58 10.80 0.02
N SER A 93 -7.47 9.49 0.30
CA SER A 93 -8.58 8.54 0.22
C SER A 93 -9.40 8.45 1.51
N LEU A 94 -9.09 9.18 2.58
CA LEU A 94 -9.86 9.12 3.83
C LEU A 94 -10.98 10.17 3.91
N GLY A 95 -11.18 10.97 2.87
CA GLY A 95 -12.25 11.96 2.83
C GLY A 95 -13.63 11.32 3.01
N VAL A 96 -14.39 11.81 3.99
CA VAL A 96 -15.77 11.39 4.26
C VAL A 96 -16.69 12.17 3.33
N LYS A 97 -17.51 11.45 2.56
CA LYS A 97 -18.55 12.04 1.73
C LYS A 97 -19.85 12.21 2.52
N GLN A 98 -20.27 11.15 3.20
CA GLN A 98 -21.54 11.11 3.92
C GLN A 98 -21.50 9.98 4.95
N VAL A 99 -22.17 10.18 6.09
CA VAL A 99 -22.39 9.14 7.10
C VAL A 99 -23.89 8.91 7.25
N ILE A 100 -24.31 7.64 7.28
CA ILE A 100 -25.69 7.23 7.51
C ILE A 100 -25.73 6.29 8.71
N PHE A 101 -26.62 6.58 9.65
CA PHE A 101 -26.93 5.72 10.79
C PHE A 101 -28.27 5.03 10.51
N SER A 102 -28.28 3.70 10.50
CA SER A 102 -29.48 2.90 10.19
C SER A 102 -29.59 1.74 11.17
N GLY A 103 -30.43 1.92 12.19
CA GLY A 103 -30.60 0.96 13.28
C GLY A 103 -29.26 0.67 13.97
N PRO A 104 -28.79 -0.59 14.04
CA PRO A 104 -27.50 -0.94 14.63
C PRO A 104 -26.30 -0.73 13.69
N LYS A 105 -26.51 -0.13 12.51
CA LYS A 105 -25.48 -0.02 11.46
C LYS A 105 -25.04 1.43 11.26
N THR A 106 -23.73 1.62 11.13
CA THR A 106 -23.12 2.87 10.66
C THR A 106 -22.50 2.64 9.29
N ILE A 107 -22.88 3.46 8.32
CA ILE A 107 -22.46 3.39 6.93
C ILE A 107 -21.73 4.69 6.60
N VAL A 108 -20.46 4.59 6.23
CA VAL A 108 -19.66 5.74 5.80
C VAL A 108 -19.37 5.63 4.31
N PHE A 109 -19.81 6.61 3.55
CA PHE A 109 -19.43 6.82 2.15
C PHE A 109 -18.19 7.69 2.09
N TRP A 110 -17.27 7.30 1.22
CA TRP A 110 -15.98 7.96 1.08
C TRP A 110 -15.91 8.70 -0.26
N LEU A 111 -15.05 9.70 -0.35
CA LEU A 111 -14.88 10.49 -1.58
C LEU A 111 -14.39 9.65 -2.77
N ASP A 112 -13.71 8.53 -2.51
CA ASP A 112 -13.26 7.58 -3.54
C ASP A 112 -14.38 6.64 -4.05
N GLY A 113 -15.63 6.89 -3.68
CA GLY A 113 -16.80 6.11 -4.11
C GLY A 113 -16.99 4.78 -3.37
N THR A 114 -16.06 4.37 -2.52
CA THR A 114 -16.26 3.18 -1.69
C THR A 114 -17.13 3.48 -0.47
N LYS A 115 -17.55 2.43 0.25
CA LYS A 115 -18.25 2.56 1.53
C LYS A 115 -17.73 1.58 2.56
N THR A 116 -17.77 1.98 3.83
CA THR A 116 -17.53 1.09 4.97
C THR A 116 -18.80 0.94 5.77
N ILE A 117 -19.13 -0.29 6.10
CA ILE A 117 -20.28 -0.62 6.95
C ILE A 117 -19.75 -1.30 8.21
N VAL A 118 -20.22 -0.82 9.35
CA VAL A 118 -20.02 -1.44 10.66
C VAL A 118 -21.37 -1.63 11.32
N SER A 119 -21.48 -2.69 12.11
CA SER A 119 -22.67 -3.00 12.89
C SER A 119 -22.25 -3.16 14.34
N CYS A 120 -23.06 -2.68 15.27
CA CYS A 120 -22.92 -2.99 16.68
C CYS A 120 -23.22 -4.48 16.94
N GLY A 121 -22.66 -5.01 18.03
CA GLY A 121 -23.00 -6.35 18.51
C GLY A 121 -24.46 -6.43 18.97
N GLU A 122 -24.97 -7.65 19.10
CA GLU A 122 -26.32 -7.88 19.62
C GLU A 122 -26.37 -7.43 21.10
N GLY A 123 -27.22 -6.45 21.41
CA GLY A 123 -27.34 -5.86 22.75
C GLY A 123 -26.48 -4.63 23.03
N ASP A 124 -25.60 -4.23 22.10
CA ASP A 124 -24.78 -3.01 22.27
C ASP A 124 -25.57 -1.73 21.95
N HIS A 125 -25.32 -0.67 22.72
CA HIS A 125 -25.84 0.66 22.41
C HIS A 125 -25.10 1.24 21.20
N ASN A 126 -25.85 1.72 20.20
CA ASN A 126 -25.27 2.33 19.01
C ASN A 126 -24.92 3.79 19.29
N ASP A 127 -23.72 4.04 19.81
CA ASP A 127 -23.12 5.38 19.85
C ASP A 127 -22.67 5.79 18.44
N PRO A 128 -23.23 6.89 17.86
CA PRO A 128 -22.86 7.37 16.54
C PRO A 128 -21.36 7.64 16.37
N TYR A 129 -20.69 8.14 17.43
CA TYR A 129 -19.27 8.45 17.38
C TYR A 129 -18.43 7.17 17.35
N ALA A 130 -18.68 6.21 18.26
CA ALA A 130 -18.04 4.90 18.24
C ALA A 130 -18.26 4.17 16.91
N GLY A 131 -19.46 4.23 16.35
CA GLY A 131 -19.78 3.67 15.03
C GLY A 131 -18.94 4.29 13.91
N PHE A 132 -18.81 5.62 13.90
CA PHE A 132 -17.97 6.32 12.93
C PHE A 132 -16.49 5.96 13.09
N CYS A 133 -15.97 5.98 14.32
CA CYS A 133 -14.59 5.58 14.63
C CYS A 133 -14.30 4.16 14.16
N ALA A 134 -15.19 3.21 14.43
CA ALA A 134 -15.06 1.82 13.99
C ALA A 134 -15.01 1.71 12.46
N ALA A 135 -15.82 2.50 11.74
CA ALA A 135 -15.80 2.53 10.28
C ALA A 135 -14.49 3.09 9.72
N VAL A 136 -13.95 4.14 10.33
CA VAL A 136 -12.62 4.71 9.98
C VAL A 136 -11.52 3.67 10.24
N THR A 137 -11.51 3.07 11.42
CA THR A 137 -10.54 2.02 11.79
C THR A 137 -10.59 0.85 10.81
N LYS A 138 -11.80 0.34 10.49
CA LYS A 138 -11.97 -0.76 9.54
C LYS A 138 -11.47 -0.40 8.14
N ARG A 139 -11.61 0.86 7.71
CA ARG A 139 -11.06 1.33 6.42
C ARG A 139 -9.54 1.35 6.42
N VAL A 140 -8.92 1.86 7.48
CA VAL A 140 -7.45 1.99 7.59
C VAL A 140 -6.77 0.63 7.66
N PHE A 141 -7.31 -0.29 8.46
CA PHE A 141 -6.69 -1.62 8.69
C PHE A 141 -7.26 -2.72 7.80
N GLY A 142 -8.19 -2.39 6.90
CA GLY A 142 -8.89 -3.33 6.01
C GLY A 142 -9.94 -4.21 6.70
N SER A 143 -9.77 -4.55 7.98
CA SER A 143 -10.77 -5.27 8.78
C SER A 143 -10.66 -4.95 10.27
N THR A 144 -11.72 -5.25 11.03
CA THR A 144 -11.74 -5.14 12.49
C THR A 144 -10.76 -6.12 13.15
N SER A 145 -10.63 -7.33 12.61
CA SER A 145 -9.69 -8.34 13.11
C SER A 145 -8.23 -7.92 12.96
N GLN A 146 -7.87 -7.30 11.82
CA GLN A 146 -6.52 -6.77 11.62
C GLN A 146 -6.24 -5.59 12.56
N ALA A 147 -7.21 -4.70 12.75
CA ALA A 147 -7.09 -3.61 13.73
C ALA A 147 -6.81 -4.14 15.15
N LYS A 148 -7.52 -5.20 15.59
CA LYS A 148 -7.27 -5.87 16.88
C LYS A 148 -5.86 -6.44 16.99
N LYS A 149 -5.34 -7.08 15.92
CA LYS A 149 -3.97 -7.62 15.89
C LYS A 149 -2.92 -6.52 16.01
N VAL A 150 -3.12 -5.39 15.32
CA VAL A 150 -2.22 -4.24 15.42
C VAL A 150 -2.21 -3.69 16.83
N LEU A 151 -3.39 -3.43 17.42
CA LEU A 151 -3.52 -2.94 18.79
C LEU A 151 -2.84 -3.88 19.81
N ALA A 152 -3.06 -5.19 19.69
CA ALA A 152 -2.45 -6.18 20.58
C ALA A 152 -0.91 -6.16 20.51
N ARG A 153 -0.34 -5.87 19.34
CA ARG A 153 1.12 -5.79 19.14
C ARG A 153 1.71 -4.47 19.64
N THR A 154 0.97 -3.37 19.53
CA THR A 154 1.51 -2.02 19.78
C THR A 154 1.14 -1.43 21.14
N ARG A 155 0.16 -2.02 21.84
CA ARG A 155 -0.25 -1.53 23.17
C ARG A 155 0.94 -1.54 24.14
N LYS A 156 1.11 -0.42 24.83
CA LYS A 156 1.97 -0.31 26.02
C LYS A 156 1.10 0.25 27.12
N GLU A 157 0.90 -0.54 28.17
CA GLU A 157 0.20 -0.08 29.36
C GLU A 157 1.23 0.65 30.21
N THR A 158 1.00 1.94 30.43
CA THR A 158 1.80 2.70 31.39
C THR A 158 0.95 2.76 32.65
N SER A 159 1.31 2.01 33.68
CA SER A 159 0.68 2.17 34.99
C SER A 159 0.93 3.61 35.46
N LYS A 160 -0.17 4.33 35.70
CA LYS A 160 -0.15 5.55 36.51
C LYS A 160 -0.23 5.16 37.98
#